data_AF-A0A967CZ24-F1
#
_entry.id   AF-A0A967CZ24-F1
#
_cell.length_a   1.000
_cell.length_b   1.000
_cell.length_c   1.000
_cell.angle_alpha   90.00
_cell.angle_beta   90.00
_cell.angle_gamma   90.00
#
_symmetry.space_group_name_H-M   'P 1'
#
loop_
_entity.id
_entity.type
_entity.pdbx_description
1 polymer ?
#
loop_
_entity_poly.entity_id
_entity_poly.type
_entity_poly.pdbx_seq_one_letter_code
_entity_poly.pdbx_strand_id
1 'polypeptide(L)'
;MQAGYVISGIAHAGFIGWALFGGMFTPKDQEIVFNNVSVLSEAEFQAMIASDQVPEVPQFDLTALEPSEDTDVVPTLAEQTDQEVDQSEPEQPEPVAEEITPPEPVEPLVVPTPDITTPDVQPPAPQIETAMML
;
A
#
# COMPACT_ATOMS: atom_id res chain seq x y z
N MET A 1 -40.86 -17.89 -2.29
CA MET A 1 -40.47 -17.22 -1.02
C MET A 1 -39.62 -18.13 -0.10
N GLN A 2 -38.61 -18.82 -0.63
CA GLN A 2 -37.73 -19.72 0.16
C GLN A 2 -36.26 -19.27 0.07
N ALA A 3 -35.85 -18.75 -1.09
CA ALA A 3 -34.52 -18.20 -1.32
C ALA A 3 -34.10 -17.14 -0.28
N GLY A 4 -35.00 -16.21 0.08
CA GLY A 4 -34.69 -15.16 1.05
C GLY A 4 -34.34 -15.68 2.45
N TYR A 5 -35.01 -16.74 2.92
CA TYR A 5 -34.70 -17.36 4.21
C TYR A 5 -33.37 -18.12 4.18
N VAL A 6 -33.08 -18.81 3.09
CA VAL A 6 -31.81 -19.53 2.91
C VAL A 6 -30.64 -18.56 2.84
N ILE A 7 -30.76 -17.49 2.05
CA ILE A 7 -29.72 -16.47 1.91
C ILE A 7 -29.51 -15.75 3.26
N SER A 8 -30.59 -15.37 3.93
CA SER A 8 -30.50 -14.73 5.25
C SER A 8 -29.86 -15.65 6.29
N GLY A 9 -30.20 -16.94 6.30
CA GLY A 9 -29.62 -17.93 7.19
C GLY A 9 -28.12 -18.14 6.95
N ILE A 10 -27.70 -18.25 5.69
CA ILE A 10 -26.27 -18.38 5.33
C ILE A 10 -25.51 -17.09 5.68
N ALA A 11 -26.09 -15.92 5.44
CA ALA A 11 -25.47 -14.65 5.77
C ALA A 11 -25.23 -14.52 7.29
N HIS A 12 -26.23 -14.85 8.11
CA HIS A 12 -26.08 -14.82 9.57
C HIS A 12 -25.08 -15.88 10.07
N ALA A 13 -25.17 -17.11 9.57
CA ALA A 13 -24.23 -18.16 9.95
C ALA A 13 -22.80 -17.81 9.56
N GLY A 14 -22.60 -17.23 8.38
CA GLY A 14 -21.31 -16.72 7.92
C GLY A 14 -20.79 -15.59 8.79
N PHE A 15 -21.63 -14.60 9.12
CA PHE A 15 -21.25 -13.48 9.98
C PHE A 15 -20.86 -13.94 11.39
N ILE A 16 -21.65 -14.84 12.00
CA ILE A 16 -21.36 -15.41 13.31
C ILE A 16 -20.06 -16.24 13.25
N GLY A 17 -19.89 -17.06 12.22
CA GLY A 17 -18.66 -17.84 12.01
C GLY A 17 -17.44 -16.94 11.89
N TRP A 18 -17.53 -15.86 11.09
CA TRP A 18 -16.45 -14.89 10.97
C TRP A 18 -16.17 -14.14 12.28
N ALA A 19 -17.19 -13.77 13.05
CA ALA A 19 -17.00 -13.11 14.35
C ALA A 19 -16.27 -14.02 15.37
N LEU A 20 -16.52 -15.34 15.33
CA LEU A 20 -15.89 -16.30 16.24
C LEU A 20 -14.48 -16.70 15.81
N PHE A 21 -14.23 -16.85 14.51
CA PHE A 21 -12.99 -17.44 13.99
C PHE A 21 -12.15 -16.49 13.13
N GLY A 22 -12.68 -15.34 12.73
CA GLY A 22 -12.01 -14.38 11.83
C GLY A 22 -10.70 -13.84 12.40
N GLY A 23 -10.63 -13.69 13.73
CA GLY A 23 -9.42 -13.26 14.43
C GLY A 23 -8.25 -14.27 14.37
N MET A 24 -8.51 -15.54 14.05
CA MET A 24 -7.44 -16.54 13.88
C MET A 24 -6.54 -16.22 12.67
N PHE A 25 -7.03 -15.44 11.71
CA PHE A 25 -6.29 -15.00 10.54
C PHE A 25 -5.68 -13.61 10.70
N THR A 26 -5.87 -12.96 11.87
CA THR A 26 -5.25 -11.66 12.12
C THR A 26 -3.73 -11.84 12.14
N PRO A 27 -2.98 -11.14 11.26
CA PRO A 27 -1.54 -11.18 11.29
C PRO A 27 -1.07 -10.69 12.66
N LYS A 28 -0.06 -11.38 13.20
CA LYS A 28 0.57 -10.98 14.45
C LYS A 28 1.19 -9.61 14.25
N ASP A 29 0.98 -8.69 15.19
CA ASP A 29 1.73 -7.43 15.19
C ASP A 29 3.22 -7.76 15.21
N GLN A 30 3.88 -7.45 14.10
CA GLN A 30 5.33 -7.53 14.02
C GLN A 30 5.89 -6.25 14.62
N GLU A 31 6.76 -6.41 15.62
CA GLU A 31 7.55 -5.30 16.11
C GLU A 31 8.34 -4.73 14.93
N ILE A 32 8.14 -3.44 14.65
CA ILE A 32 8.93 -2.74 13.64
C ILE A 32 10.32 -2.55 14.23
N VAL A 33 11.26 -3.40 13.81
CA VAL A 33 12.68 -3.30 14.21
C VAL A 33 13.35 -2.25 13.34
N PHE A 34 13.66 -1.10 13.93
CA PHE A 34 14.49 -0.09 13.29
C PHE A 34 15.96 -0.46 13.45
N ASN A 35 16.58 -0.93 12.36
CA ASN A 35 18.03 -1.11 12.31
C ASN A 35 18.70 0.25 12.08
N ASN A 36 19.49 0.68 13.06
CA ASN A 36 20.36 1.84 12.90
C ASN A 36 21.50 1.47 11.94
N VAL A 37 21.33 1.80 10.66
CA VAL A 37 22.42 1.72 9.69
C VAL A 37 23.29 2.96 9.83
N SER A 38 24.59 2.75 9.97
CA SER A 38 25.55 3.85 9.91
C SER A 38 25.77 4.22 8.44
N VAL A 39 25.64 5.51 8.12
CA VAL A 39 25.98 6.02 6.79
C VAL A 39 27.50 6.04 6.68
N LEU A 40 28.04 5.09 5.93
CA LEU A 40 29.46 5.01 5.63
C LEU A 40 29.78 5.92 4.44
N SER A 41 30.83 6.73 4.53
CA SER A 41 31.28 7.49 3.36
C SER A 41 31.90 6.56 2.31
N GLU A 42 31.81 6.94 1.04
CA GLU A 42 32.43 6.18 -0.07
C GLU A 42 33.94 5.95 0.18
N ALA A 43 34.63 6.93 0.76
CA ALA A 43 36.05 6.81 1.08
C ALA A 43 36.32 5.72 2.13
N GLU A 44 35.47 5.58 3.15
CA GLU A 44 35.60 4.54 4.17
C GLU A 44 35.23 3.15 3.63
N PHE A 45 34.25 3.07 2.71
CA PHE A 45 33.93 1.83 2.01
C PHE A 45 35.11 1.33 1.15
N GLN A 46 35.70 2.23 0.38
CA GLN A 46 36.85 1.93 -0.48
C GLN A 46 38.06 1.47 0.34
N ALA A 47 38.30 2.08 1.50
CA ALA A 47 39.37 1.67 2.41
C ALA A 47 39.18 0.24 2.94
N MET A 48 37.94 -0.20 3.17
CA MET A 48 37.66 -1.57 3.61
C MET A 48 37.86 -2.60 2.48
N ILE A 49 37.31 -2.35 1.29
CA ILE A 49 37.44 -3.33 0.18
C ILE A 49 38.86 -3.39 -0.39
N ALA A 50 39.65 -2.31 -0.28
CA ALA A 50 41.05 -2.31 -0.67
C ALA A 50 41.92 -3.23 0.22
N SER A 51 41.44 -3.58 1.41
CA SER A 51 42.13 -4.49 2.32
C SER A 51 41.80 -5.98 2.06
N ASP A 52 40.77 -6.27 1.28
CA ASP A 52 40.37 -7.64 0.95
C ASP A 52 41.16 -8.13 -0.28
N GLN A 53 42.18 -8.94 -0.03
CA GLN A 53 42.84 -9.69 -1.10
C GLN A 53 41.89 -10.79 -1.59
N VAL A 54 41.42 -10.66 -2.83
CA VAL A 54 40.59 -11.66 -3.49
C VAL A 54 41.35 -13.00 -3.56
N PRO A 55 40.83 -14.09 -2.95
CA PRO A 55 41.44 -15.41 -3.08
C PRO A 55 41.44 -15.87 -4.54
N GLU A 56 42.55 -16.44 -4.99
CA GLU A 56 42.63 -17.07 -6.31
C GLU A 56 41.70 -18.30 -6.34
N VAL A 57 40.58 -18.17 -7.06
CA VAL A 57 39.65 -19.28 -7.28
C VAL A 57 40.13 -20.10 -8.48
N PRO A 58 40.28 -21.43 -8.37
CA PRO A 58 40.61 -22.27 -9.51
C PRO A 58 39.59 -22.07 -10.63
N GLN A 59 40.06 -21.77 -11.83
CA GLN A 59 39.20 -21.69 -13.02
C GLN A 59 38.58 -23.06 -13.28
N PHE A 60 37.27 -23.16 -13.14
CA PHE A 60 36.52 -24.35 -13.52
C PHE A 60 36.40 -24.39 -15.06
N ASP A 61 36.81 -25.51 -15.64
CA ASP A 61 36.63 -25.78 -17.06
C ASP A 61 35.17 -26.17 -17.33
N LEU A 62 34.38 -25.22 -17.82
CA LEU A 62 32.98 -25.43 -18.18
C LEU A 62 32.80 -26.35 -19.40
N THR A 63 33.88 -26.59 -20.16
CA THR A 63 33.86 -27.47 -21.34
C THR A 63 33.84 -28.95 -20.96
N ALA A 64 34.11 -29.28 -19.69
CA ALA A 64 34.03 -30.63 -19.16
C ALA A 64 32.61 -31.07 -18.76
N LEU A 65 31.61 -30.18 -18.83
CA LEU A 65 30.22 -30.55 -18.56
C LEU A 65 29.57 -31.12 -19.82
N GLU A 66 29.14 -32.38 -19.76
CA GLU A 66 28.27 -32.95 -20.78
C GLU A 66 26.81 -32.54 -20.52
N PRO A 67 26.06 -32.11 -21.56
CA PRO A 67 24.64 -31.80 -21.42
C PRO A 67 23.89 -33.07 -21.02
N SER A 68 23.10 -33.00 -19.94
CA SER A 68 22.21 -34.10 -19.56
C SER A 68 21.09 -34.24 -20.59
N GLU A 69 20.89 -35.44 -21.11
CA GLU A 69 19.74 -35.79 -21.94
C GLU A 69 18.50 -35.94 -21.04
N ASP A 70 17.95 -34.82 -20.58
CA ASP A 70 16.66 -34.82 -19.92
C ASP A 70 15.60 -35.10 -20.98
N THR A 71 14.87 -36.21 -20.83
CA THR A 71 13.76 -36.52 -21.73
C THR A 71 12.61 -35.60 -21.36
N ASP A 72 12.36 -34.61 -22.21
CA ASP A 72 11.26 -33.65 -22.10
C ASP A 72 9.92 -34.36 -22.30
N VAL A 73 9.45 -35.07 -21.27
CA VAL A 73 8.10 -35.64 -21.24
C VAL A 73 7.15 -34.52 -20.84
N VAL A 74 6.76 -33.71 -21.81
CA VAL A 74 5.75 -32.66 -21.61
C VAL A 74 4.40 -33.33 -21.34
N PRO A 75 3.77 -33.09 -20.17
CA PRO A 75 2.44 -33.63 -19.91
C PRO A 75 1.43 -33.04 -20.89
N THR A 76 0.68 -33.91 -21.58
CA THR A 76 -0.39 -33.48 -22.50
C THR A 76 -1.60 -32.99 -21.70
N LEU A 77 -1.91 -31.70 -21.79
CA LEU A 77 -3.13 -31.10 -21.25
C LEU A 77 -4.27 -31.29 -22.26
N ALA A 78 -5.38 -31.90 -21.83
CA ALA A 78 -6.59 -31.96 -22.65
C ALA A 78 -7.31 -30.61 -22.59
N GLU A 79 -7.46 -29.93 -23.73
CA GLU A 79 -8.22 -28.69 -23.83
C GLU A 79 -9.72 -28.98 -23.66
N GLN A 80 -10.37 -28.29 -22.71
CA GLN A 80 -11.82 -28.30 -22.56
C GLN A 80 -12.37 -27.07 -23.29
N THR A 81 -13.34 -27.27 -24.18
CA THR A 81 -14.08 -26.15 -24.79
C THR A 81 -14.92 -25.45 -23.73
N ASP A 82 -14.81 -24.12 -23.68
CA ASP A 82 -15.61 -23.29 -22.80
C ASP A 82 -17.11 -23.46 -23.09
N GLN A 83 -17.90 -23.54 -22.02
CA GLN A 83 -19.35 -23.61 -22.11
C GLN A 83 -19.89 -22.20 -22.36
N GLU A 84 -20.74 -22.04 -23.39
CA GLU A 84 -21.42 -20.78 -23.67
C GLU A 84 -22.38 -20.45 -22.51
N VAL A 85 -22.20 -19.28 -21.89
CA VAL A 85 -23.01 -18.80 -20.76
C VAL A 85 -24.13 -17.92 -21.31
N ASP A 86 -25.34 -18.09 -20.78
CA ASP A 86 -26.49 -17.24 -21.10
C ASP A 86 -26.20 -15.78 -20.69
N GLN A 87 -26.18 -14.89 -21.68
CA GLN A 87 -25.81 -13.48 -21.53
C GLN A 87 -27.04 -12.55 -21.56
N SER A 88 -28.21 -13.04 -21.14
CA SER A 88 -29.42 -12.21 -21.07
C SER A 88 -29.22 -11.02 -20.14
N GLU A 89 -29.59 -9.82 -20.62
CA GLU A 89 -29.50 -8.60 -19.84
C GLU A 89 -30.50 -8.65 -18.66
N PRO A 90 -30.07 -8.35 -17.41
CA PRO A 90 -30.97 -8.35 -16.27
C PRO A 90 -32.08 -7.30 -16.43
N GLU A 91 -33.29 -7.61 -15.97
CA GLU A 91 -34.40 -6.66 -16.02
C GLU A 91 -34.08 -5.39 -15.21
N GLN A 92 -34.19 -4.24 -15.85
CA GLN A 92 -33.99 -2.95 -15.21
C GLN A 92 -35.15 -2.66 -14.25
N PRO A 93 -34.88 -2.29 -12.98
CA PRO A 93 -35.92 -1.98 -12.03
C PRO A 93 -36.71 -0.71 -12.39
N GLU A 94 -38.00 -0.76 -12.04
CA GLU A 94 -38.92 0.35 -11.80
C GLU A 94 -38.24 1.62 -11.22
N PRO A 95 -38.08 2.78 -11.89
CA PRO A 95 -37.56 3.95 -11.18
C PRO A 95 -38.56 4.39 -10.11
N VAL A 96 -38.14 4.31 -8.84
CA VAL A 96 -38.91 4.82 -7.71
C VAL A 96 -38.91 6.34 -7.78
N ALA A 97 -40.09 6.96 -7.80
CA ALA A 97 -40.20 8.41 -7.71
C ALA A 97 -39.74 8.87 -6.31
N GLU A 98 -38.61 9.57 -6.25
CA GLU A 98 -38.12 10.18 -5.01
C GLU A 98 -38.98 11.40 -4.66
N GLU A 99 -39.57 11.41 -3.46
CA GLU A 99 -40.19 12.60 -2.89
C GLU A 99 -39.08 13.54 -2.40
N ILE A 100 -38.75 14.55 -3.20
CA ILE A 100 -37.71 15.53 -2.87
C ILE A 100 -38.27 16.56 -1.87
N THR A 101 -38.03 16.35 -0.58
CA THR A 101 -38.26 17.38 0.44
C THR A 101 -37.12 18.40 0.42
N PRO A 102 -37.41 19.73 0.36
CA PRO A 102 -36.37 20.74 0.44
C PRO A 102 -35.55 20.61 1.74
N PRO A 103 -34.22 20.81 1.70
CA PRO A 103 -33.39 20.76 2.90
C PRO A 103 -33.79 21.88 3.86
N GLU A 104 -33.79 21.58 5.15
CA GLU A 104 -34.02 22.60 6.19
C GLU A 104 -32.89 23.65 6.17
N PRO A 105 -33.20 24.94 6.43
CA PRO A 105 -32.17 25.97 6.49
C PRO A 105 -31.17 25.68 7.62
N VAL A 106 -29.88 25.62 7.29
CA VAL A 106 -28.82 25.50 8.29
C VAL A 106 -28.59 26.84 8.97
N GLU A 107 -28.55 26.85 10.32
CA GLU A 107 -28.19 28.05 11.08
C GLU A 107 -26.71 28.42 10.86
N PRO A 108 -26.40 29.72 10.69
CA PRO A 108 -25.03 30.16 10.47
C PRO A 108 -24.17 29.95 11.72
N LEU A 109 -23.01 29.30 11.54
CA LEU A 109 -22.00 29.17 12.59
C LEU A 109 -21.45 30.54 12.99
N VAL A 110 -21.54 30.88 14.27
CA VAL A 110 -20.92 32.09 14.83
C VAL A 110 -19.44 31.81 15.07
N VAL A 111 -18.58 32.32 14.19
CA VAL A 111 -17.11 32.22 14.34
C VAL A 111 -16.64 33.39 15.20
N PRO A 112 -15.89 33.18 16.30
CA PRO A 112 -15.35 34.28 17.08
C PRO A 112 -14.33 35.07 16.25
N THR A 113 -14.45 36.39 16.24
CA THR A 113 -13.52 37.29 15.56
C THR A 113 -12.23 37.39 16.39
N PRO A 114 -11.04 37.18 15.80
CA PRO A 114 -9.78 37.30 16.54
C PRO A 114 -9.53 38.76 16.95
N ASP A 115 -9.12 38.96 18.21
CA ASP A 115 -8.76 40.26 18.76
C ASP A 115 -7.33 40.63 18.32
N ILE A 116 -7.21 41.57 17.37
CA ILE A 116 -5.95 42.01 16.76
C ILE A 116 -5.30 43.20 17.49
N THR A 117 -5.61 43.39 18.77
CA THR A 117 -5.14 44.57 19.54
C THR A 117 -3.72 44.47 20.12
N THR A 118 -2.93 43.43 19.83
CA THR A 118 -1.51 43.35 20.24
C THR A 118 -0.55 43.49 19.05
N PRO A 119 0.01 44.69 18.78
CA PRO A 119 1.17 44.84 17.93
C PRO A 119 2.43 44.77 18.80
N ASP A 120 3.06 43.60 18.91
CA ASP A 120 4.44 43.52 19.39
C ASP A 120 5.29 42.78 18.36
N VAL A 121 5.60 43.50 17.29
CA VAL A 121 6.75 43.20 16.44
C VAL A 121 7.42 44.53 16.11
N GLN A 122 8.32 44.99 16.98
CA GLN A 122 9.29 46.02 16.63
C GLN A 122 10.23 45.43 15.58
N PRO A 123 10.31 45.96 14.34
CA PRO A 123 11.30 45.50 13.37
C PRO A 123 12.71 45.84 13.90
N PRO A 124 13.72 44.96 13.72
CA PRO A 124 15.09 45.28 14.09
C PRO A 124 15.59 46.50 13.31
N ALA A 125 16.32 47.39 13.98
CA ALA A 125 16.84 48.61 13.37
C ALA A 125 17.87 48.29 12.26
N PRO A 126 17.91 49.08 11.18
CA PRO A 126 18.85 48.85 10.07
C PRO A 126 20.30 49.05 10.53
N GLN A 127 21.14 48.04 10.30
CA GLN A 127 22.59 48.09 10.54
C GLN A 127 23.21 48.85 9.36
N ILE A 128 23.67 50.08 9.58
CA ILE A 128 24.37 50.85 8.55
C ILE A 128 25.83 50.40 8.54
N GLU A 129 26.16 49.40 7.72
CA GLU A 129 27.56 49.05 7.47
C GLU A 129 28.22 50.18 6.67
N THR A 130 28.97 51.02 7.38
CA THR A 130 29.88 52.00 6.79
C THR A 130 31.07 51.23 6.21
N ALA A 131 30.94 50.80 4.96
CA ALA A 131 32.05 50.32 4.14
C ALA A 131 32.20 51.25 2.92
N MET A 132 32.58 52.51 3.20
CA MET A 132 33.21 53.39 2.23
C MET A 132 34.07 54.41 3.01
N MET A 133 35.32 54.60 2.57
CA MET A 133 36.44 55.33 3.21
C MET A 133 37.23 54.44 4.19
N LEU A 134 38.36 53.85 3.81
CA LEU A 134 39.60 54.48 3.34
C LEU A 134 40.45 53.52 2.49
#